data_AF-A0A356NA31-F1
#
_entry.id   AF-A0A356NA31-F1
#
_cell.length_a   1.000
_cell.length_b   1.000
_cell.length_c   1.000
_cell.angle_alpha   90.00
_cell.angle_beta   90.00
_cell.angle_gamma   90.00
#
_symmetry.space_group_name_H-M   'P 1'
#
loop_
_entity.id
_entity.type
_entity.pdbx_description
1 polymer ?
#
loop_
_entity_poly.entity_id
_entity_poly.type
_entity_poly.pdbx_seq_one_letter_code
_entity_poly.pdbx_strand_id
1 'polypeptide(L)' 'RVNKSRSRETGGTGLGLAIVKHICTLYNADLSLTSKLGVGTIVNVTFSKII' A
#
# COMPACT_ATOMS: atom_id res chain seq x y z
N ARG A 1 1.18 13.76 -11.95
CA ARG A 1 2.01 14.48 -10.96
C ARG A 1 1.33 14.35 -9.59
N VAL A 2 1.73 13.36 -8.77
CA VAL A 2 1.18 13.17 -7.41
C VAL A 2 1.84 14.19 -6.48
N ASN A 3 1.00 14.95 -5.76
CA ASN A 3 1.42 16.02 -4.86
C ASN A 3 2.10 15.38 -3.62
N LYS A 4 3.43 15.29 -3.65
CA LYS A 4 4.24 14.48 -2.71
C LYS A 4 4.33 15.02 -1.28
N SER A 5 3.82 16.22 -0.98
CA SER A 5 4.29 16.94 0.22
C SER A 5 3.25 17.24 1.30
N ARG A 6 1.93 17.24 1.03
CA ARG A 6 0.95 17.67 2.07
C ARG A 6 0.53 16.59 3.07
N SER A 7 0.70 15.30 2.76
CA SER A 7 0.21 14.23 3.64
C SER A 7 1.09 13.93 4.86
N ARG A 8 2.34 14.43 4.90
CA ARG A 8 3.27 14.19 6.02
C ARG A 8 3.06 15.16 7.18
N GLU A 9 2.52 16.36 6.93
CA GLU A 9 2.41 17.43 7.94
C GLU A 9 1.09 17.39 8.71
N THR A 10 -0.01 16.90 8.12
CA THR A 10 -1.35 16.91 8.76
C THR A 10 -1.84 15.53 9.20
N GLY A 11 -1.04 14.47 8.99
CA GLY A 11 -1.54 13.09 9.02
C GLY A 11 -2.46 12.85 7.82
N GLY A 12 -2.04 12.01 6.88
CA GLY A 12 -2.88 11.68 5.73
C GLY A 12 -4.25 11.12 6.16
N THR A 13 -5.26 11.23 5.30
CA THR A 13 -6.63 10.76 5.56
C THR A 13 -6.79 9.24 5.69
N GLY A 14 -5.70 8.47 5.75
CA GLY A 14 -5.72 7.01 5.79
C GLY A 14 -6.14 6.31 4.48
N LEU A 15 -6.43 7.05 3.41
CA LEU A 15 -6.99 6.49 2.18
C LEU A 15 -6.00 5.64 1.38
N GLY A 16 -4.69 5.85 1.52
CA GLY A 16 -3.69 5.20 0.67
C GLY A 16 -3.74 3.67 0.70
N LEU A 17 -3.66 3.07 1.89
CA LEU A 17 -3.70 1.62 2.01
C LEU A 17 -5.09 1.04 1.74
N ALA A 18 -6.15 1.80 2.05
CA ALA A 18 -7.52 1.40 1.75
C ALA A 18 -7.76 1.26 0.23
N ILE A 19 -7.26 2.21 -0.56
CA ILE A 19 -7.30 2.16 -2.03
C ILE A 19 -6.51 0.95 -2.54
N VAL A 20 -5.29 0.75 -2.03
CA VAL A 20 -4.44 -0.39 -2.44
C VAL A 20 -5.12 -1.72 -2.14
N LYS A 21 -5.69 -1.89 -0.95
CA LYS A 21 -6.41 -3.11 -0.55
C LYS A 21 -7.60 -3.38 -1.48
N HIS A 22 -8.39 -2.35 -1.80
CA HIS A 22 -9.52 -2.48 -2.71
C HIS A 22 -9.08 -2.93 -4.11
N ILE A 23 -8.02 -2.33 -4.65
CA ILE A 23 -7.45 -2.72 -5.96
C ILE A 23 -6.94 -4.17 -5.91
N CYS A 24 -6.23 -4.58 -4.85
CA CYS A 24 -5.74 -5.95 -4.73
C CYS A 24 -6.90 -6.97 -4.75
N THR A 25 -8.00 -6.70 -4.06
CA THR A 25 -9.21 -7.54 -4.12
C THR A 25 -9.77 -7.64 -5.54
N LEU A 26 -9.84 -6.54 -6.30
CA LEU A 26 -10.37 -6.55 -7.68
C LEU A 26 -9.53 -7.42 -8.64
N TYR A 27 -8.21 -7.48 -8.43
CA TYR A 27 -7.30 -8.24 -9.28
C TYR A 27 -6.93 -9.62 -8.70
N ASN A 28 -7.58 -10.07 -7.64
CA ASN A 28 -7.21 -11.30 -6.90
C ASN A 28 -5.71 -11.33 -6.55
N ALA A 29 -5.16 -10.18 -6.19
CA ALA A 29 -3.78 -10.04 -5.73
C ALA A 29 -3.72 -10.13 -4.19
N ASP A 30 -2.66 -10.76 -3.68
CA ASP A 30 -2.35 -10.79 -2.26
C ASP A 30 -1.59 -9.52 -1.86
N LEU A 31 -1.92 -8.96 -0.68
CA LEU A 31 -1.25 -7.79 -0.11
C LEU A 31 -0.68 -8.17 1.26
N SER A 32 0.64 -8.10 1.41
CA SER A 32 1.32 -8.34 2.68
C SER A 32 2.17 -7.15 3.12
N LEU A 33 2.31 -6.97 4.43
CA LEU A 33 3.05 -5.89 5.05
C LEU A 33 4.00 -6.47 6.11
N THR A 34 5.25 -6.07 6.09
CA THR A 34 6.23 -6.40 7.14
C THR A 34 6.97 -5.14 7.54
N SER A 35 6.94 -4.79 8.82
CA SER A 35 7.63 -3.60 9.33
C SER A 35 8.58 -3.98 10.45
N LYS A 36 9.75 -3.35 10.46
CA LYS A 36 10.70 -3.40 11.55
C LYS A 36 11.03 -1.97 11.98
N LEU A 37 10.71 -1.65 13.22
CA LEU A 37 10.96 -0.33 13.80
C LEU A 37 12.44 0.05 13.66
N GLY A 38 12.71 1.27 13.25
CA GLY A 38 14.07 1.77 13.03
C GLY A 38 14.78 1.24 11.78
N VAL A 39 14.17 0.31 11.03
CA VAL A 39 14.72 -0.23 9.77
C VAL A 39 13.85 0.20 8.59
N GLY A 40 12.55 -0.03 8.67
CA GLY A 40 11.60 0.34 7.63
C GLY A 40 10.43 -0.61 7.50
N THR A 41 9.65 -0.39 6.45
CA THR A 41 8.44 -1.16 6.14
C THR A 41 8.52 -1.65 4.70
N ILE A 42 8.23 -2.92 4.51
CA ILE A 42 8.09 -3.59 3.22
C ILE A 42 6.58 -3.82 2.99
N VAL A 43 6.12 -3.40 1.81
CA VAL A 43 4.74 -3.62 1.33
C VAL A 43 4.87 -4.47 0.06
N ASN A 44 4.31 -5.68 0.05
CA ASN A 44 4.36 -6.58 -1.10
C ASN A 44 2.95 -6.76 -1.67
N VAL A 45 2.85 -6.70 -3.00
CA VAL A 45 1.65 -7.06 -3.76
C VAL A 45 2.00 -8.20 -4.69
N THR A 46 1.31 -9.33 -4.56
CA THR A 46 1.57 -10.54 -5.34
C THR A 46 0.38 -10.86 -6.22
N PHE A 47 0.57 -10.88 -7.53
CA PHE A 47 -0.45 -11.29 -8.49
C PHE A 47 -0.26 -12.76 -8.82
N SER A 48 -1.32 -13.56 -8.66
CA SER A 48 -1.32 -14.95 -9.10
C SER A 48 -1.25 -14.99 -10.63
N LYS A 49 -0.28 -15.73 -11.17
CA LYS A 49 -0.17 -15.93 -12.62
C LYS A 49 -1.32 -16.83 -13.05
N ILE A 50 -2.21 -16.31 -13.89
CA ILE A 50 -3.17 -17.16 -14.62
C ILE A 50 -2.35 -17.85 -15.71
N ILE A 51 -2.34 -19.19 -15.66
CA ILE A 51 -1.66 -20.08 -16.60
C ILE A 51 -2.51 -20.25 -17.85
#